data_AF-A0A9X0CIZ6-F1
#
_entry.id   AF-A0A9X0CIZ6-F1
#
_cell.length_a   1.000
_cell.length_b   1.000
_cell.length_c   1.000
_cell.angle_alpha   90.00
_cell.angle_beta   90.00
_cell.angle_gamma   90.00
#
_symmetry.space_group_name_H-M   'P 1'
#
loop_
_entity.id
_entity.type
_entity.pdbx_description
1 polymer ?
#
loop_
_entity_poly.entity_id
_entity_poly.type
_entity_poly.pdbx_seq_one_letter_code
_entity_poly.pdbx_strand_id
1 'polypeptide(L)'
;MGIKTRGFSATTPRRYYGMDWTDSDSDNDSISSHGSSISNATSSKIRYVEPLRVVSPLNLAPSSDDLLLEPENILQALGIYEVLRHFSRIIRLSPFRFEDFCGAIQTPEQSSLLACIHVALLRFLLSEDDASGLTFAASDEKDSFNILVYCLGDFTWPEHIRSYISSDKSEFGDIVPAVSGNDNPFPFTTVENRLKVLQRLCDQFLASNSVREGSDETLYYSCKAHLDELISSLEDDGKEKRLLSALKAKYKTMVKHMEITEALTEAAREIFCLV
;
A
#
# COMPACT_ATOMS: atom_id res chain seq x y z
N MET A 1 22.64 10.99 -22.59
CA MET A 1 22.03 11.85 -21.55
C MET A 1 22.04 11.04 -20.27
N GLY A 2 22.91 11.39 -19.32
CA GLY A 2 23.21 10.56 -18.17
C GLY A 2 22.24 10.85 -17.03
N ILE A 3 21.44 9.84 -16.66
CA ILE A 3 20.57 9.89 -15.49
C ILE A 3 21.41 9.42 -14.31
N LYS A 4 21.60 10.29 -13.32
CA LYS A 4 22.32 9.96 -12.10
C LYS A 4 21.33 9.26 -11.17
N THR A 5 21.33 7.93 -11.22
CA THR A 5 20.61 7.11 -10.23
C THR A 5 21.28 7.21 -8.87
N ARG A 6 20.48 6.95 -7.82
CA ARG A 6 20.89 6.94 -6.42
C ARG A 6 22.26 6.28 -6.28
N GLY A 7 23.21 7.06 -5.76
CA GLY A 7 24.50 6.54 -5.35
C GLY A 7 24.29 5.35 -4.42
N PHE A 8 24.79 4.21 -4.85
CA PHE A 8 25.05 3.06 -4.02
C PHE A 8 25.87 3.50 -2.80
N SER A 9 25.24 3.58 -1.63
CA SER A 9 25.96 3.45 -0.36
C SER A 9 25.85 1.99 0.02
N ALA A 10 26.93 1.25 -0.26
CA ALA A 10 27.07 -0.10 0.23
C ALA A 10 26.89 -0.10 1.76
N THR A 11 26.27 -1.16 2.27
CA THR A 11 26.23 -1.55 3.69
C THR A 11 25.41 -0.68 4.64
N THR A 12 24.08 -0.82 4.62
CA THR A 12 23.26 -0.77 5.84
C THR A 12 22.07 -1.72 5.69
N PRO A 13 21.94 -2.78 6.51
CA PRO A 13 20.74 -3.62 6.50
C PRO A 13 19.55 -2.87 7.10
N ARG A 14 18.37 -2.99 6.46
CA ARG A 14 17.06 -2.51 6.93
C ARG A 14 16.86 -2.95 8.39
N ARG A 15 16.82 -1.98 9.31
CA ARG A 15 16.41 -2.20 10.71
C ARG A 15 14.90 -1.98 10.80
N TYR A 16 14.14 -3.05 10.96
CA TYR A 16 12.82 -2.97 11.59
C TYR A 16 13.06 -2.93 13.11
N TYR A 17 12.65 -1.85 13.76
CA TYR A 17 12.68 -1.74 15.21
C TYR A 17 11.37 -2.33 15.76
N GLY A 18 11.48 -3.48 16.43
CA GLY A 18 10.51 -3.89 17.43
C GLY A 18 10.70 -3.02 18.68
N MET A 19 9.61 -2.50 19.22
CA MET A 19 9.57 -1.88 20.54
C MET A 19 9.87 -2.95 21.58
N ASP A 20 11.04 -2.88 22.21
CA ASP A 20 11.29 -3.52 23.50
C ASP A 20 11.66 -2.43 24.51
N TRP A 21 10.86 -2.38 25.57
CA TRP A 21 11.01 -1.52 26.75
C TRP A 21 12.20 -2.00 27.58
N THR A 22 13.08 -1.09 28.07
CA THR A 22 13.60 -1.07 29.46
C THR A 22 14.67 0.01 29.72
N ASP A 23 14.37 0.80 30.77
CA ASP A 23 15.18 1.43 31.84
C ASP A 23 16.60 2.03 31.65
N SER A 24 16.67 3.32 32.01
CA SER A 24 17.54 3.95 33.03
C SER A 24 19.07 3.74 32.99
N ASP A 25 19.84 4.82 32.72
CA ASP A 25 20.51 5.66 33.74
C ASP A 25 21.72 6.47 33.20
N SER A 26 21.72 7.77 33.55
CA SER A 26 22.82 8.62 34.04
C SER A 26 24.07 8.95 33.19
N ASP A 27 24.18 10.24 32.85
CA ASP A 27 25.29 11.22 32.96
C ASP A 27 26.75 10.87 32.63
N ASN A 28 27.39 11.66 31.74
CA ASN A 28 28.24 12.82 32.10
C ASN A 28 29.32 13.17 31.04
N ASP A 29 29.26 14.42 30.58
CA ASP A 29 30.27 15.40 30.14
C ASP A 29 31.66 15.10 29.49
N SER A 30 31.94 15.97 28.50
CA SER A 30 33.19 16.74 28.27
C SER A 30 34.17 16.42 27.12
N ILE A 31 34.11 17.31 26.13
CA ILE A 31 35.13 18.07 25.36
C ILE A 31 36.44 17.46 24.79
N SER A 32 36.68 17.87 23.52
CA SER A 32 37.95 18.34 22.92
C SER A 32 38.80 17.42 22.01
N SER A 33 38.78 17.80 20.72
CA SER A 33 39.87 18.11 19.78
C SER A 33 40.98 17.10 19.43
N HIS A 34 40.94 16.68 18.16
CA HIS A 34 42.02 16.49 17.18
C HIS A 34 43.39 15.93 17.61
N GLY A 35 43.73 14.77 17.02
CA GLY A 35 45.11 14.29 16.86
C GLY A 35 45.17 12.83 16.43
N SER A 36 45.32 12.56 15.13
CA SER A 36 45.29 11.24 14.51
C SER A 36 46.40 10.29 14.99
N SER A 37 46.08 9.01 15.21
CA SER A 37 46.85 7.87 14.67
C SER A 37 46.14 6.52 14.88
N ILE A 38 46.41 5.63 13.94
CA ILE A 38 45.76 4.37 13.59
C ILE A 38 45.91 3.30 14.68
N SER A 39 44.82 2.60 14.99
CA SER A 39 44.67 1.14 15.19
C SER A 39 43.80 0.76 16.39
N ASN A 40 42.55 0.40 16.11
CA ASN A 40 42.03 -0.95 16.33
C ASN A 40 40.56 -0.95 15.93
N ALA A 41 40.24 -1.82 14.98
CA ALA A 41 38.86 -2.12 14.61
C ALA A 41 38.09 -2.47 15.87
N THR A 42 37.20 -1.57 16.30
CA THR A 42 36.14 -1.95 17.23
C THR A 42 35.31 -2.98 16.48
N SER A 43 35.48 -4.24 16.88
CA SER A 43 34.61 -5.33 16.49
C SER A 43 33.19 -4.81 16.59
N SER A 44 32.56 -4.59 15.44
CA SER A 44 31.14 -4.32 15.37
C SER A 44 30.53 -5.56 16.00
N LYS A 45 29.99 -5.46 17.22
CA LYS A 45 29.19 -6.54 17.80
C LYS A 45 28.12 -6.83 16.76
N ILE A 46 28.34 -7.88 15.97
CA ILE A 46 27.38 -8.39 15.02
C ILE A 46 26.18 -8.72 15.90
N ARG A 47 25.12 -7.92 15.80
CA ARG A 47 23.84 -8.27 16.43
C ARG A 47 23.50 -9.64 15.87
N TYR A 48 23.44 -10.64 16.73
CA TYR A 48 22.94 -11.95 16.36
C TYR A 48 21.49 -11.74 15.91
N VAL A 49 21.28 -11.80 14.59
CA VAL A 49 19.94 -11.90 14.03
C VAL A 49 19.64 -13.39 14.08
N GLU A 50 18.66 -13.77 14.89
CA GLU A 50 18.19 -15.15 14.92
C GLU A 50 17.81 -15.53 13.48
N PRO A 51 18.43 -16.58 12.89
CA PRO A 51 18.10 -16.99 11.54
C PRO A 51 16.60 -17.27 11.48
N LEU A 52 15.92 -16.70 10.49
CA LEU A 52 14.50 -16.94 10.24
C LEU A 52 14.24 -18.44 10.32
N ARG A 53 13.34 -18.86 11.21
CA ARG A 53 13.00 -20.27 11.38
C ARG A 53 12.65 -20.83 10.01
N VAL A 54 13.29 -21.94 9.64
CA VAL A 54 12.96 -22.66 8.41
C VAL A 54 11.52 -23.13 8.55
N VAL A 55 10.60 -22.39 7.93
CA VAL A 55 9.17 -22.71 7.95
C VAL A 55 8.98 -23.93 7.06
N SER A 56 8.44 -25.02 7.63
CA SER A 56 8.07 -26.18 6.83
C SER A 56 7.01 -25.76 5.80
N PRO A 57 7.12 -26.20 4.54
CA PRO A 57 6.10 -25.91 3.54
C PRO A 57 4.75 -26.40 4.03
N LEU A 58 3.74 -25.52 3.94
CA LEU A 58 2.42 -25.77 4.51
C LEU A 58 1.66 -26.75 3.61
N ASN A 59 1.46 -27.99 4.08
CA ASN A 59 0.54 -28.91 3.41
C ASN A 59 -0.89 -28.57 3.82
N LEU A 60 -1.67 -28.09 2.85
CA LEU A 60 -3.09 -27.81 3.05
C LEU A 60 -3.83 -29.12 3.34
N ALA A 61 -4.88 -29.04 4.16
CA ALA A 61 -5.71 -30.20 4.48
C ALA A 61 -6.49 -30.65 3.22
N PRO A 62 -6.89 -31.94 3.10
CA PRO A 62 -7.68 -32.42 1.96
C PRO A 62 -9.02 -31.69 1.78
N SER A 63 -9.54 -31.03 2.81
CA SER A 63 -10.76 -30.21 2.74
C SER A 63 -10.58 -28.88 1.99
N SER A 64 -9.34 -28.50 1.65
CA SER A 64 -9.02 -27.25 0.95
C SER A 64 -9.27 -27.33 -0.57
N ASP A 65 -9.73 -28.50 -1.04
CA ASP A 65 -9.96 -28.84 -2.45
C ASP A 65 -11.18 -28.11 -3.07
N ASP A 66 -11.97 -27.40 -2.26
CA ASP A 66 -13.13 -26.61 -2.72
C ASP A 66 -12.75 -25.21 -3.25
N LEU A 67 -11.45 -24.90 -3.32
CA LEU A 67 -10.93 -23.62 -3.78
C LEU A 67 -10.59 -23.65 -5.28
N LEU A 68 -10.90 -22.58 -6.00
CA LEU A 68 -10.74 -22.49 -7.46
C LEU A 68 -9.28 -22.46 -7.96
N LEU A 69 -8.29 -22.37 -7.06
CA LEU A 69 -6.87 -22.27 -7.38
C LEU A 69 -6.14 -23.55 -6.96
N GLU A 70 -5.08 -23.88 -7.69
CA GLU A 70 -4.17 -24.98 -7.34
C GLU A 70 -3.53 -24.76 -5.95
N PRO A 71 -3.35 -25.81 -5.12
CA PRO A 71 -2.88 -25.71 -3.74
C PRO A 71 -1.60 -24.91 -3.54
N GLU A 72 -0.69 -24.94 -4.52
CA GLU A 72 0.59 -24.21 -4.49
C GLU A 72 0.40 -22.69 -4.52
N ASN A 73 -0.68 -22.23 -5.17
CA ASN A 73 -0.97 -20.81 -5.39
C ASN A 73 -1.94 -20.23 -4.36
N ILE A 74 -2.66 -21.07 -3.62
CA ILE A 74 -3.68 -20.64 -2.64
C ILE A 74 -3.08 -19.74 -1.56
N LEU A 75 -1.95 -20.12 -0.96
CA LEU A 75 -1.39 -19.35 0.15
C LEU A 75 -0.88 -17.98 -0.30
N GLN A 76 -0.30 -17.90 -1.49
CA GLN A 76 0.12 -16.64 -2.12
C GLN A 76 -1.10 -15.76 -2.41
N ALA A 77 -2.16 -16.34 -3.01
CA ALA A 77 -3.41 -15.65 -3.28
C ALA A 77 -4.08 -15.13 -1.99
N LEU A 78 -4.07 -15.93 -0.92
CA LEU A 78 -4.62 -15.55 0.37
C LEU A 78 -3.83 -14.40 1.01
N GLY A 79 -2.50 -14.44 0.95
CA GLY A 79 -1.65 -13.34 1.44
C GLY A 79 -1.96 -12.02 0.73
N ILE A 80 -2.09 -12.05 -0.60
CA ILE A 80 -2.50 -10.88 -1.40
C ILE A 80 -3.91 -10.43 -0.99
N TYR A 81 -4.87 -11.36 -0.90
CA TYR A 81 -6.25 -11.05 -0.55
C TYR A 81 -6.37 -10.37 0.82
N GLU A 82 -5.65 -10.85 1.83
CA GLU A 82 -5.67 -10.23 3.17
C GLU A 82 -5.14 -8.80 3.15
N VAL A 83 -4.10 -8.50 2.37
CA VAL A 83 -3.60 -7.12 2.19
C VAL A 83 -4.69 -6.25 1.55
N LEU A 84 -5.26 -6.71 0.43
CA LEU A 84 -6.32 -5.99 -0.28
C LEU A 84 -7.55 -5.74 0.61
N ARG A 85 -7.92 -6.74 1.42
CA ARG A 85 -9.06 -6.68 2.33
C ARG A 85 -8.79 -5.72 3.49
N HIS A 86 -7.63 -5.85 4.15
CA HIS A 86 -7.25 -5.05 5.30
C HIS A 86 -7.12 -3.57 4.95
N PHE A 87 -6.53 -3.27 3.79
CA PHE A 87 -6.27 -1.91 3.33
C PHE A 87 -7.27 -1.39 2.29
N SER A 88 -8.39 -2.10 2.09
CA SER A 88 -9.43 -1.80 1.10
C SER A 88 -9.86 -0.33 1.07
N ARG A 89 -9.91 0.32 2.23
CA ARG A 89 -10.25 1.76 2.37
C ARG A 89 -9.18 2.67 1.76
N ILE A 90 -7.90 2.38 2.02
CA ILE A 90 -6.76 3.18 1.55
C ILE A 90 -6.64 3.07 0.02
N ILE A 91 -6.70 1.85 -0.51
CA ILE A 91 -6.64 1.61 -1.96
C ILE A 91 -7.98 1.92 -2.67
N ARG A 92 -9.03 2.30 -1.92
CA ARG A 92 -10.38 2.62 -2.42
C ARG A 92 -11.01 1.48 -3.23
N LEU A 93 -10.80 0.25 -2.78
CA LEU A 93 -11.31 -0.96 -3.41
C LEU A 93 -12.61 -1.39 -2.70
N SER A 94 -13.64 -1.70 -3.48
CA SER A 94 -14.89 -2.27 -2.93
C SER A 94 -14.60 -3.63 -2.29
N PRO A 95 -15.25 -4.01 -1.18
CA PRO A 95 -15.10 -5.36 -0.63
C PRO A 95 -15.58 -6.43 -1.63
N PHE A 96 -14.86 -7.54 -1.69
CA PHE A 96 -15.17 -8.74 -2.47
C PHE A 96 -14.76 -9.98 -1.68
N ARG A 97 -15.31 -11.14 -2.04
CA ARG A 97 -15.01 -12.40 -1.35
C ARG A 97 -13.75 -13.05 -1.92
N PHE A 98 -13.12 -13.93 -1.14
CA PHE A 98 -11.92 -14.63 -1.58
C PHE A 98 -12.19 -15.51 -2.81
N GLU A 99 -13.36 -16.13 -2.89
CA GLU A 99 -13.76 -16.98 -4.00
C GLU A 99 -13.88 -16.17 -5.30
N ASP A 100 -14.40 -14.95 -5.21
CA ASP A 100 -14.51 -14.03 -6.36
C ASP A 100 -13.10 -13.64 -6.86
N PHE A 101 -12.15 -13.45 -5.94
CA PHE A 101 -10.74 -13.20 -6.27
C PHE A 101 -10.08 -14.41 -6.93
N CYS A 102 -10.24 -15.61 -6.36
CA CYS A 102 -9.73 -16.84 -6.95
C CYS A 102 -10.30 -17.05 -8.36
N GLY A 103 -11.60 -16.83 -8.57
CA GLY A 103 -12.22 -16.89 -9.88
C GLY A 103 -11.66 -15.86 -10.87
N ALA A 104 -11.44 -14.63 -10.42
CA ALA A 104 -10.85 -13.57 -11.24
C ALA A 104 -9.39 -13.87 -11.64
N ILE A 105 -8.63 -14.53 -10.77
CA ILE A 105 -7.25 -14.94 -11.02
C ILE A 105 -7.17 -16.20 -11.87
N GLN A 106 -8.11 -17.15 -11.75
CA GLN A 106 -8.09 -18.39 -12.52
C GLN A 106 -8.49 -18.15 -13.98
N THR A 107 -9.48 -17.27 -14.20
CA THR A 107 -10.07 -17.02 -15.51
C THR A 107 -9.03 -16.53 -16.54
N PRO A 108 -8.89 -17.14 -17.72
CA PRO A 108 -7.90 -16.71 -18.73
C PRO A 108 -8.30 -15.39 -19.42
N GLU A 109 -9.57 -15.01 -19.33
CA GLU A 109 -10.10 -13.74 -19.83
C GLU A 109 -9.84 -12.57 -18.88
N GLN A 110 -10.01 -11.35 -19.38
CA GLN A 110 -9.89 -10.15 -18.55
C GLN A 110 -11.08 -10.05 -17.59
N SER A 111 -10.81 -10.23 -16.30
CA SER A 111 -11.79 -10.01 -15.24
C SER A 111 -11.86 -8.52 -14.86
N SER A 112 -13.09 -8.00 -14.70
CA SER A 112 -13.31 -6.64 -14.21
C SER A 112 -12.78 -6.44 -12.79
N LEU A 113 -12.91 -7.47 -11.93
CA LEU A 113 -12.35 -7.43 -10.58
C LEU A 113 -10.82 -7.35 -10.62
N LEU A 114 -10.18 -8.14 -11.50
CA LEU A 114 -8.73 -8.12 -11.66
C LEU A 114 -8.24 -6.74 -12.13
N ALA A 115 -8.95 -6.12 -13.09
CA ALA A 115 -8.67 -4.77 -13.54
C ALA A 115 -8.79 -3.74 -12.40
N CYS A 116 -9.88 -3.81 -11.62
CA CYS A 116 -10.11 -2.91 -10.49
C CYS A 116 -8.99 -2.99 -9.45
N ILE A 117 -8.54 -4.21 -9.10
CA ILE A 117 -7.44 -4.41 -8.15
C ILE A 117 -6.15 -3.75 -8.65
N HIS A 118 -5.76 -4.01 -9.89
CA HIS A 118 -4.52 -3.45 -10.46
C HIS A 118 -4.58 -1.93 -10.62
N VAL A 119 -5.70 -1.41 -11.10
CA VAL A 119 -5.91 0.04 -11.22
C VAL A 119 -5.84 0.71 -9.85
N ALA A 120 -6.49 0.13 -8.83
CA ALA A 120 -6.48 0.67 -7.46
C ALA A 120 -5.06 0.73 -6.88
N LEU A 121 -4.32 -0.39 -6.94
CA LEU A 121 -2.94 -0.46 -6.47
C LEU A 121 -2.03 0.51 -7.23
N LEU A 122 -2.12 0.53 -8.56
CA LEU A 122 -1.25 1.38 -9.38
C LEU A 122 -1.56 2.87 -9.17
N ARG A 123 -2.83 3.26 -9.07
CA ARG A 123 -3.20 4.65 -8.75
C ARG A 123 -2.60 5.08 -7.41
N PHE A 124 -2.69 4.22 -6.41
CA PHE A 124 -2.11 4.50 -5.11
C PHE A 124 -0.59 4.68 -5.20
N LEU A 125 0.12 3.73 -5.81
CA LEU A 125 1.58 3.77 -5.94
C LEU A 125 2.06 5.02 -6.70
N LEU A 126 1.42 5.36 -7.82
CA LEU A 126 1.74 6.55 -8.59
C LEU A 126 1.49 7.85 -7.80
N SER A 127 0.46 7.86 -6.95
CA SER A 127 0.18 9.01 -6.09
C SER A 127 1.21 9.14 -4.96
N GLU A 128 1.67 8.03 -4.41
CA GLU A 128 2.74 8.06 -3.41
C GLU A 128 4.09 8.45 -4.02
N ASP A 129 4.42 7.92 -5.20
CA ASP A 129 5.65 8.28 -5.91
C ASP A 129 5.71 9.79 -6.18
N ASP A 130 4.56 10.40 -6.47
CA ASP A 130 4.44 11.86 -6.61
C ASP A 130 4.63 12.59 -5.26
N ALA A 131 3.93 12.12 -4.21
CA ALA A 131 4.03 12.71 -2.86
C ALA A 131 5.46 12.61 -2.27
N SER A 132 6.19 11.55 -2.61
CA SER A 132 7.57 11.31 -2.17
C SER A 132 8.62 12.02 -3.04
N GLY A 133 8.20 12.70 -4.11
CA GLY A 133 9.08 13.42 -5.03
C GLY A 133 9.96 12.50 -5.89
N LEU A 134 9.56 11.25 -6.09
CA LEU A 134 10.25 10.30 -6.96
C LEU A 134 9.94 10.56 -8.45
N THR A 135 8.84 11.26 -8.74
CA THR A 135 8.48 11.69 -10.10
C THR A 135 9.19 13.00 -10.46
N PHE A 136 10.46 12.92 -10.90
CA PHE A 136 11.18 14.10 -11.38
C PHE A 136 10.81 14.39 -12.84
N ALA A 137 9.66 15.04 -13.06
CA ALA A 137 9.17 15.44 -14.37
C ALA A 137 9.37 16.96 -14.58
N ALA A 138 9.75 17.36 -15.79
CA ALA A 138 9.70 18.77 -16.18
C ALA A 138 8.25 19.29 -16.15
N SER A 139 8.04 20.61 -16.07
CA SER A 139 6.69 21.18 -15.88
C SER A 139 5.68 20.77 -16.97
N ASP A 140 6.15 20.54 -18.20
CA ASP A 140 5.38 20.06 -19.35
C ASP A 140 5.16 18.53 -19.34
N GLU A 141 6.10 17.78 -18.79
CA GLU A 141 5.96 16.34 -18.57
C GLU A 141 5.00 16.02 -17.42
N LYS A 142 4.87 16.93 -16.43
CA LYS A 142 3.96 16.77 -15.29
C LYS A 142 2.50 16.72 -15.73
N ASP A 143 2.10 17.57 -16.68
CA ASP A 143 0.75 17.53 -17.26
C ASP A 143 0.50 16.21 -18.01
N SER A 144 1.52 15.72 -18.73
CA SER A 144 1.45 14.44 -19.43
C SER A 144 1.31 13.25 -18.46
N PHE A 145 2.03 13.28 -17.34
CA PHE A 145 1.92 12.28 -16.26
C PHE A 145 0.53 12.31 -15.61
N ASN A 146 0.00 13.50 -15.31
CA ASN A 146 -1.32 13.66 -14.73
C ASN A 146 -2.42 13.14 -15.66
N ILE A 147 -2.30 13.38 -16.96
CA ILE A 147 -3.20 12.81 -17.98
C ILE A 147 -3.11 11.28 -17.97
N LEU A 148 -1.92 10.69 -17.86
CA LEU A 148 -1.71 9.25 -17.74
C LEU A 148 -2.43 8.67 -16.52
N VAL A 149 -2.25 9.28 -15.34
CA VAL A 149 -2.91 8.86 -14.10
C VAL A 149 -4.44 8.99 -14.21
N TYR A 150 -4.94 10.05 -14.85
CA TYR A 150 -6.37 10.27 -15.07
C TYR A 150 -6.98 9.26 -16.07
N CYS A 151 -6.24 8.92 -17.12
CA CYS A 151 -6.66 7.97 -18.15
C CYS A 151 -6.43 6.49 -17.75
N LEU A 152 -5.93 6.22 -16.55
CA LEU A 152 -5.78 4.87 -16.04
C LEU A 152 -7.16 4.25 -15.81
N GLY A 153 -7.55 3.32 -16.68
CA GLY A 153 -8.88 2.70 -16.69
C GLY A 153 -8.84 1.21 -17.01
N ASP A 154 -10.02 0.62 -17.09
CA ASP A 154 -10.23 -0.84 -17.12
C ASP A 154 -9.58 -1.55 -18.32
N PHE A 155 -9.24 -0.83 -19.38
CA PHE A 155 -8.65 -1.39 -20.60
C PHE A 155 -7.17 -1.02 -20.79
N THR A 156 -6.67 0.02 -20.12
CA THR A 156 -5.31 0.54 -20.34
C THR A 156 -4.33 0.09 -19.27
N TRP A 157 -4.82 -0.36 -18.11
CA TRP A 157 -4.00 -0.74 -16.96
C TRP A 157 -2.90 -1.79 -17.25
N PRO A 158 -3.04 -2.79 -18.15
CA PRO A 158 -1.98 -3.77 -18.34
C PRO A 158 -0.69 -3.14 -18.87
N GLU A 159 -0.82 -2.21 -19.82
CA GLU A 159 0.32 -1.46 -20.38
C GLU A 159 0.93 -0.50 -19.36
N HIS A 160 0.10 0.09 -18.50
CA HIS A 160 0.60 0.97 -17.45
C HIS A 160 1.38 0.19 -16.39
N ILE A 161 0.88 -0.99 -15.98
CA ILE A 161 1.58 -1.92 -15.10
C ILE A 161 2.91 -2.35 -15.72
N ARG A 162 2.90 -2.74 -17.01
CA ARG A 162 4.11 -3.12 -17.74
C ARG A 162 5.12 -1.97 -17.76
N SER A 163 4.69 -0.76 -18.07
CA SER A 163 5.55 0.44 -18.10
C SER A 163 6.11 0.77 -16.72
N TYR A 164 5.27 0.71 -15.67
CA TYR A 164 5.67 0.94 -14.29
C TYR A 164 6.75 -0.06 -13.84
N ILE A 165 6.50 -1.35 -14.01
CA ILE A 165 7.46 -2.42 -13.70
C ILE A 165 8.76 -2.30 -14.51
N SER A 166 8.67 -1.88 -15.78
CA SER A 166 9.85 -1.72 -16.64
C SER A 166 10.72 -0.51 -16.27
N SER A 167 10.16 0.48 -15.58
CA SER A 167 10.85 1.70 -15.18
C SER A 167 11.88 1.46 -14.07
N ASP A 168 11.57 0.61 -13.09
CA ASP A 168 12.45 0.26 -11.99
C ASP A 168 12.89 -1.21 -12.01
N LYS A 169 14.00 -1.46 -12.69
CA LYS A 169 14.61 -2.80 -12.76
C LYS A 169 15.23 -3.26 -11.44
N SER A 170 15.51 -2.36 -10.51
CA SER A 170 16.11 -2.73 -9.23
C SER A 170 15.10 -3.39 -8.30
N GLU A 171 13.86 -2.89 -8.33
CA GLU A 171 12.76 -3.41 -7.52
C GLU A 171 11.99 -4.54 -8.24
N PHE A 172 11.83 -4.46 -9.56
CA PHE A 172 10.96 -5.36 -10.33
C PHE A 172 11.66 -6.26 -11.36
N GLY A 173 13.00 -6.26 -11.42
CA GLY A 173 13.75 -6.95 -12.47
C GLY A 173 13.40 -8.43 -12.66
N ASP A 174 13.02 -9.12 -11.58
CA ASP A 174 12.59 -10.52 -11.55
C ASP A 174 11.22 -10.76 -12.18
N ILE A 175 10.31 -9.78 -12.14
CA ILE A 175 8.95 -9.89 -12.67
C ILE A 175 8.77 -9.25 -14.05
N VAL A 176 9.78 -8.53 -14.58
CA VAL A 176 9.75 -7.98 -15.95
C VAL A 176 9.39 -9.05 -17.01
N PRO A 177 9.91 -10.30 -16.96
CA PRO A 177 9.51 -11.34 -17.91
C PRO A 177 8.03 -11.74 -17.80
N ALA A 178 7.45 -11.67 -16.60
CA ALA A 178 6.05 -12.03 -16.36
C ALA A 178 5.07 -11.05 -17.03
N VAL A 179 5.48 -9.79 -17.19
CA VAL A 179 4.68 -8.75 -17.88
C VAL A 179 5.10 -8.50 -19.33
N SER A 180 6.32 -8.91 -19.71
CA SER A 180 6.91 -8.59 -21.01
C SER A 180 6.84 -9.72 -22.05
N GLY A 181 6.23 -10.85 -21.73
CA GLY A 181 6.16 -12.01 -22.61
C GLY A 181 5.61 -11.70 -24.00
N ASN A 182 6.33 -12.11 -25.04
CA ASN A 182 5.94 -11.87 -26.44
C ASN A 182 4.75 -12.74 -26.87
N ASP A 183 4.63 -13.97 -26.35
CA ASP A 183 3.59 -14.91 -26.77
C ASP A 183 2.28 -14.72 -25.98
N ASN A 184 2.38 -14.37 -24.69
CA ASN A 184 1.24 -14.19 -23.78
C ASN A 184 1.40 -12.85 -23.02
N PRO A 185 0.93 -11.72 -23.60
CA PRO A 185 1.04 -10.42 -22.97
C PRO A 185 0.17 -10.36 -21.71
N PHE A 186 0.65 -9.69 -20.68
CA PHE A 186 -0.13 -9.44 -19.48
C PHE A 186 -1.39 -8.62 -19.83
N PRO A 187 -2.60 -9.01 -19.37
CA PRO A 187 -2.89 -9.93 -18.27
C PRO A 187 -3.18 -11.39 -18.68
N PHE A 188 -3.05 -11.76 -19.95
CA PHE A 188 -3.36 -13.08 -20.51
C PHE A 188 -2.26 -14.14 -20.27
N THR A 189 -1.63 -14.07 -19.10
CA THR A 189 -0.50 -14.92 -18.70
C THR A 189 -0.94 -15.97 -17.67
N THR A 190 0.01 -16.79 -17.20
CA THR A 190 -0.28 -17.82 -16.20
C THR A 190 -0.78 -17.23 -14.87
N VAL A 191 -1.50 -18.04 -14.09
CA VAL A 191 -1.95 -17.68 -12.74
C VAL A 191 -0.79 -17.24 -11.86
N GLU A 192 0.32 -18.00 -11.88
CA GLU A 192 1.54 -17.68 -11.14
C GLU A 192 2.09 -16.30 -11.49
N ASN A 193 2.12 -15.93 -12.77
CA ASN A 193 2.62 -14.63 -13.21
C ASN A 193 1.71 -13.49 -12.75
N ARG A 194 0.38 -13.69 -12.79
CA ARG A 194 -0.59 -12.73 -12.27
C ARG A 194 -0.45 -12.53 -10.77
N LEU A 195 -0.29 -13.62 -10.01
CA LEU A 195 -0.07 -13.57 -8.56
C LEU A 195 1.29 -12.93 -8.21
N LYS A 196 2.36 -13.24 -8.95
CA LYS A 196 3.68 -12.60 -8.77
C LYS A 196 3.61 -11.09 -8.96
N VAL A 197 2.95 -10.62 -10.02
CA VAL A 197 2.78 -9.17 -10.27
C VAL A 197 1.99 -8.52 -9.14
N LEU A 198 0.83 -9.09 -8.78
CA LEU A 198 0.01 -8.57 -7.67
C LEU A 198 0.74 -8.55 -6.34
N GLN A 199 1.47 -9.62 -6.02
CA GLN A 199 2.26 -9.70 -4.81
C GLN A 199 3.29 -8.56 -4.74
N ARG A 200 4.04 -8.33 -5.84
CA ARG A 200 5.04 -7.26 -5.85
C ARG A 200 4.42 -5.87 -5.72
N LEU A 201 3.26 -5.63 -6.33
CA LEU A 201 2.53 -4.38 -6.14
C LEU A 201 2.05 -4.21 -4.69
N CYS A 202 1.57 -5.29 -4.06
CA CYS A 202 1.19 -5.29 -2.65
C CYS A 202 2.41 -5.07 -1.74
N ASP A 203 3.56 -5.65 -2.05
CA ASP A 203 4.79 -5.47 -1.28
C ASP A 203 5.24 -4.00 -1.31
N GLN A 204 5.20 -3.36 -2.48
CA GLN A 204 5.49 -1.93 -2.60
C GLN A 204 4.46 -1.08 -1.87
N PHE A 205 3.17 -1.43 -1.99
CA PHE A 205 2.10 -0.80 -1.24
C PHE A 205 2.31 -0.89 0.28
N LEU A 206 2.78 -2.01 0.82
CA LEU A 206 3.06 -2.16 2.25
C LEU A 206 4.35 -1.45 2.67
N ALA A 207 5.33 -1.33 1.77
CA ALA A 207 6.56 -0.59 2.00
C ALA A 207 6.37 0.94 1.95
N SER A 208 5.24 1.37 1.38
CA SER A 208 4.82 2.75 1.19
C SER A 208 4.75 3.51 2.53
N ASN A 209 5.15 4.78 2.53
CA ASN A 209 5.17 5.59 3.75
C ASN A 209 3.75 5.82 4.28
N SER A 210 2.78 6.02 3.38
CA SER A 210 1.39 6.28 3.75
C SER A 210 0.75 5.11 4.51
N VAL A 211 1.22 3.89 4.25
CA VAL A 211 0.78 2.67 4.95
C VAL A 211 1.59 2.43 6.22
N ARG A 212 2.90 2.67 6.19
CA ARG A 212 3.81 2.44 7.34
C ARG A 212 3.65 3.44 8.48
N GLU A 213 3.39 4.70 8.17
CA GLU A 213 3.20 5.74 9.17
C GLU A 213 1.80 5.70 9.77
N GLY A 214 0.91 4.85 9.21
CA GLY A 214 -0.50 4.81 9.52
C GLY A 214 -1.10 6.15 9.12
N SER A 215 -1.80 6.22 7.98
CA SER A 215 -2.65 7.37 7.71
C SER A 215 -3.71 7.47 8.82
N ASP A 216 -3.37 8.13 9.93
CA ASP A 216 -4.29 8.54 10.98
C ASP A 216 -5.31 9.55 10.43
N GLU A 217 -5.06 10.07 9.22
CA GLU A 217 -6.09 10.64 8.37
C GLU A 217 -6.99 9.56 7.74
N THR A 218 -7.63 8.79 8.61
CA THR A 218 -8.98 8.39 8.29
C THR A 218 -9.82 9.66 8.39
N LEU A 219 -9.91 10.45 7.32
CA LEU A 219 -10.91 11.51 7.20
C LEU A 219 -12.28 10.86 7.01
N TYR A 220 -12.75 10.18 8.05
CA TYR A 220 -14.17 10.23 8.31
C TYR A 220 -14.50 11.71 8.48
N TYR A 221 -15.58 12.15 7.84
CA TYR A 221 -16.40 13.19 8.43
C TYR A 221 -17.01 12.60 9.71
N SER A 222 -16.17 12.36 10.73
CA SER A 222 -16.51 11.69 11.98
C SER A 222 -16.90 12.71 13.03
N CYS A 223 -16.38 13.92 12.92
CA CYS A 223 -16.64 14.99 13.85
C CYS A 223 -17.47 16.08 13.20
N LYS A 224 -18.34 16.68 14.00
CA LYS A 224 -19.16 17.82 13.63
C LYS A 224 -18.32 18.96 13.01
N ALA A 225 -17.11 19.18 13.52
CA ALA A 225 -16.21 20.24 13.04
C ALA A 225 -15.84 20.08 11.55
N HIS A 226 -15.52 18.87 11.09
CA HIS A 226 -15.21 18.63 9.67
C HIS A 226 -16.44 18.80 8.77
N LEU A 227 -17.63 18.43 9.26
CA LEU A 227 -18.88 18.66 8.53
C LEU A 227 -19.21 20.15 8.42
N ASP A 228 -18.92 20.93 9.48
CA ASP A 228 -19.09 22.38 9.49
C ASP A 228 -18.12 23.08 8.53
N GLU A 229 -16.86 22.64 8.48
CA GLU A 229 -15.85 23.15 7.56
C GLU A 229 -16.21 22.88 6.09
N LEU A 230 -16.65 21.65 5.78
CA LEU A 230 -17.15 21.30 4.44
C LEU A 230 -18.34 22.15 4.02
N ILE A 231 -19.29 22.40 4.93
CA ILE A 231 -20.45 23.26 4.65
C ILE A 231 -20.01 24.70 4.41
N SER A 232 -18.95 25.15 5.10
CA SER A 232 -18.40 26.50 4.94
C SER A 232 -17.56 26.68 3.67
N SER A 233 -17.02 25.61 3.09
CA SER A 233 -16.22 25.66 1.85
C SER A 233 -17.07 25.61 0.57
N LEU A 234 -18.35 25.24 0.69
CA LEU A 234 -19.27 25.09 -0.45
C LEU A 234 -19.93 26.42 -0.84
N GLU A 235 -20.03 26.68 -2.15
CA GLU A 235 -20.65 27.90 -2.67
C GLU A 235 -22.19 27.87 -2.53
N ASP A 236 -22.76 28.91 -1.92
CA ASP A 236 -24.22 29.01 -1.69
C ASP A 236 -25.01 29.35 -2.98
N ASP A 237 -24.31 29.88 -3.99
CA ASP A 237 -24.86 30.22 -5.29
C ASP A 237 -23.99 29.65 -6.41
N GLY A 238 -24.56 28.73 -7.19
CA GLY A 238 -23.84 28.07 -8.28
C GLY A 238 -24.20 26.59 -8.42
N LYS A 239 -23.27 25.80 -8.95
CA LYS A 239 -23.46 24.36 -9.21
C LYS A 239 -23.53 23.53 -7.92
N GLU A 240 -23.02 24.05 -6.82
CA GLU A 240 -22.93 23.37 -5.52
C GLU A 240 -24.16 23.57 -4.63
N LYS A 241 -25.04 24.52 -4.98
CA LYS A 241 -26.25 24.87 -4.21
C LYS A 241 -27.14 23.67 -3.88
N ARG A 242 -27.31 22.73 -4.82
CA ARG A 242 -28.13 21.53 -4.62
C ARG A 242 -27.48 20.58 -3.61
N LEU A 243 -26.16 20.44 -3.65
CA LEU A 243 -25.39 19.61 -2.72
C LEU A 243 -25.40 20.24 -1.32
N LEU A 244 -25.15 21.55 -1.23
CA LEU A 244 -25.21 22.30 0.03
C LEU A 244 -26.60 22.22 0.68
N SER A 245 -27.68 22.35 -0.11
CA SER A 245 -29.05 22.21 0.38
C SER A 245 -29.34 20.79 0.90
N ALA A 246 -28.85 19.77 0.21
CA ALA A 246 -29.01 18.37 0.63
C ALA A 246 -28.21 18.05 1.91
N LEU A 247 -26.99 18.57 2.02
CA LEU A 247 -26.16 18.47 3.22
C LEU A 247 -26.80 19.18 4.42
N LYS A 248 -27.23 20.44 4.25
CA LYS A 248 -27.96 21.21 5.29
C LYS A 248 -29.23 20.47 5.74
N ALA A 249 -29.98 19.88 4.82
CA ALA A 249 -31.20 19.12 5.15
C ALA A 249 -30.91 17.85 5.98
N LYS A 250 -29.77 17.18 5.74
CA LYS A 250 -29.38 15.94 6.43
C LYS A 250 -28.45 16.17 7.64
N TYR A 251 -27.96 17.39 7.83
CA TYR A 251 -26.96 17.76 8.84
C TYR A 251 -27.28 17.19 10.23
N LYS A 252 -28.50 17.45 10.73
CA LYS A 252 -28.91 17.02 12.07
C LYS A 252 -28.92 15.50 12.24
N THR A 253 -29.32 14.77 11.20
CA THR A 253 -29.31 13.30 11.21
C THR A 253 -27.90 12.75 11.18
N MET A 254 -27.02 13.38 10.38
CA MET A 254 -25.61 12.99 10.29
C MET A 254 -24.89 13.19 11.63
N VAL A 255 -25.04 14.36 12.26
CA VAL A 255 -24.46 14.64 13.58
C VAL A 255 -24.96 13.65 14.63
N LYS A 256 -26.26 13.32 14.62
CA LYS A 256 -26.81 12.31 15.53
C LYS A 256 -26.20 10.92 15.30
N HIS A 257 -25.96 10.52 14.05
CA HIS A 257 -25.30 9.25 13.76
C HIS A 257 -23.82 9.26 14.15
N MET A 258 -23.15 10.41 14.04
CA MET A 258 -21.78 10.60 14.53
C MET A 258 -21.70 10.37 16.04
N GLU A 259 -22.59 11.01 16.83
CA GLU A 259 -22.67 10.83 18.30
C GLU A 259 -22.91 9.37 18.71
N ILE A 260 -23.79 8.66 18.01
CA ILE A 260 -24.04 7.23 18.27
C ILE A 260 -22.79 6.39 17.96
N THR A 261 -22.11 6.71 16.87
CA THR A 261 -20.90 5.99 16.46
C THR A 261 -19.77 6.22 17.47
N GLU A 262 -19.60 7.46 17.95
CA GLU A 262 -18.64 7.81 19.00
C GLU A 262 -18.92 7.02 20.28
N ALA A 263 -20.17 7.05 20.79
CA ALA A 263 -20.55 6.32 22.00
C ALA A 263 -20.34 4.80 21.90
N LEU A 264 -20.64 4.19 20.74
CA LEU A 264 -20.39 2.77 20.50
C LEU A 264 -18.89 2.44 20.44
N THR A 265 -18.09 3.34 19.87
CA THR A 265 -16.64 3.15 19.74
C THR A 265 -15.95 3.31 21.10
N GLU A 266 -16.39 4.26 21.93
CA GLU A 266 -15.92 4.43 23.31
C GLU A 266 -16.29 3.21 24.17
N ALA A 267 -17.54 2.76 24.13
CA ALA A 267 -17.97 1.57 24.86
C ALA A 267 -17.18 0.32 24.43
N ALA A 268 -16.90 0.16 23.14
CA ALA A 268 -16.08 -0.95 22.64
C ALA A 268 -14.61 -0.87 23.09
N ARG A 269 -14.05 0.35 23.20
CA ARG A 269 -12.69 0.56 23.75
C ARG A 269 -12.62 0.21 25.23
N GLU A 270 -13.63 0.59 26.02
CA GLU A 270 -13.70 0.23 27.44
C GLU A 270 -13.77 -1.29 27.64
N ILE A 271 -14.49 -2.00 26.78
CA ILE A 271 -14.58 -3.47 26.80
C ILE A 271 -13.22 -4.11 26.43
N PHE A 272 -12.52 -3.56 25.44
CA PHE A 272 -11.20 -4.05 25.03
C PHE A 272 -10.07 -3.76 26.03
N CYS A 273 -10.20 -2.74 26.88
CA CYS A 273 -9.25 -2.47 27.97
C CYS A 273 -9.48 -3.35 29.22
N LEU A 274 -10.58 -4.09 29.29
CA LEU A 274 -10.91 -4.99 30.40
C LEU A 274 -10.60 -6.48 30.14
N VAL A 275 -9.99 -6.80 28.98
CA VAL A 275 -9.49 -8.14 28.60
C VAL A 275 -7.98 -8.09 28.43
#